data_AF-A0A8T2B1E0-F1
#
_entry.id   AF-A0A8T2B1E0-F1
#
_cell.length_a   1.000
_cell.length_b   1.000
_cell.length_c   1.000
_cell.angle_alpha   90.00
_cell.angle_beta   90.00
_cell.angle_gamma   90.00
#
_symmetry.space_group_name_H-M   'P 1'
#
loop_
_entity.id
_entity.type
_entity.pdbx_description
1 polymer ?
#
loop_
_entity_poly.entity_id
_entity_poly.type
_entity_poly.pdbx_seq_one_letter_code
_entity_poly.pdbx_strand_id
1 'polypeptide(L)'
;MSVAKYLSPERESKRQKNVPEIMEPSFPLLSPDNCGHWYIRHGVCIVCKSTVEKNIQGRVFDGLQLSHEALALTKRLTTKFSCLNMKKLHLVLDLDHTLLHSVRVQFLSEAEKYLIEEAGSTTREDLWKMKVRGDPITITIEYLTKLRPFLHEFLKEANKLFTMYVYTKGTRRYAKAILKLIDPKKLYFGHRVITRNESPHTKTLDLVLADERGVVIVDDTRNIWPNHKSNLVVIGKYKYFRFEGRVLNPHSEEKTDESENNGGLADVLKLLKEVHRKFFEVEDEVESQDVRLLLKDIEFARRSFLCKMISLIENFSSEPPQAKRQKIEPKINESSSSLSSSSSCGHWYVFHGICIACKSTVNKSQGRAFDYIFNGLQLSHEAVALTKCFTTKFSCLNDKKLHLVLDLDHTLLHTVMVPSLSQAEKYLIEEAGSETREDLWKIKAIGDPMEFLTKLRPFVREFLKEANQMFTMYVYTKGSREYAKQVLELIDPKKLYFEDRVITKNESPHMKTLDLVLAEERGVVIVDDTRTVWPDHKSNLVDISKYSYFRLKGQESMPYSEEKTDESESDGGLANVLKLLKEVHSRFFRVEEELESKDVRSLLQEIDFELNEESVE
;
A
#
# COMPACT_ATOMS: atom_id res chain seq x y z
N MET A 1 -58.67 -3.84 -66.33
CA MET A 1 -57.77 -2.66 -66.46
C MET A 1 -56.36 -3.12 -66.15
N SER A 2 -55.43 -2.76 -67.05
CA SER A 2 -53.95 -2.84 -67.05
C SER A 2 -53.25 -3.16 -65.72
N VAL A 3 -52.38 -4.17 -65.62
CA VAL A 3 -50.96 -4.28 -66.05
C VAL A 3 -49.99 -4.16 -64.85
N ALA A 4 -49.06 -5.12 -64.84
CA ALA A 4 -47.96 -5.37 -63.92
C ALA A 4 -46.85 -4.29 -63.87
N LYS A 5 -45.98 -4.38 -62.84
CA LYS A 5 -44.49 -4.47 -62.92
C LYS A 5 -43.89 -4.28 -61.52
N TYR A 6 -43.29 -5.29 -60.88
CA TYR A 6 -41.91 -5.82 -61.04
C TYR A 6 -40.79 -4.78 -60.89
N LEU A 7 -39.96 -4.92 -59.84
CA LEU A 7 -38.51 -5.23 -59.90
C LEU A 7 -37.88 -5.29 -58.48
N SER A 8 -37.05 -6.33 -58.27
CA SER A 8 -36.30 -6.82 -57.09
C SER A 8 -34.96 -6.05 -56.86
N PRO A 9 -33.92 -6.51 -56.09
CA PRO A 9 -33.81 -7.41 -54.91
C PRO A 9 -32.80 -6.94 -53.79
N GLU A 10 -32.65 -7.77 -52.75
CA GLU A 10 -31.51 -7.98 -51.81
C GLU A 10 -31.16 -7.00 -50.67
N ARG A 11 -31.16 -7.52 -49.42
CA ARG A 11 -30.04 -7.38 -48.45
C ARG A 11 -30.10 -8.39 -47.29
N GLU A 12 -28.89 -8.78 -46.88
CA GLU A 12 -28.45 -9.93 -46.10
C GLU A 12 -28.94 -10.06 -44.64
N SER A 13 -28.92 -11.31 -44.18
CA SER A 13 -29.29 -11.78 -42.84
C SER A 13 -28.36 -11.29 -41.72
N LYS A 14 -28.93 -10.88 -40.57
CA LYS A 14 -28.22 -10.77 -39.28
C LYS A 14 -28.73 -11.83 -38.31
N ARG A 15 -27.85 -12.75 -37.90
CA ARG A 15 -28.04 -13.72 -36.81
C ARG A 15 -28.00 -12.99 -35.46
N GLN A 16 -29.07 -13.10 -34.68
CA GLN A 16 -29.09 -12.81 -33.24
C GLN A 16 -28.36 -13.93 -32.47
N LYS A 17 -27.43 -13.56 -31.59
CA LYS A 17 -26.88 -14.46 -30.56
C LYS A 17 -27.43 -14.04 -29.20
N ASN A 18 -28.12 -14.97 -28.54
CA ASN A 18 -28.58 -14.89 -27.16
C ASN A 18 -27.39 -14.76 -26.19
N VAL A 19 -27.50 -13.85 -25.23
CA VAL A 19 -26.64 -13.76 -24.04
C VAL A 19 -27.39 -14.41 -22.88
N PRO A 20 -26.83 -15.38 -22.13
CA PRO A 20 -27.47 -15.91 -20.93
C PRO A 20 -27.35 -14.91 -19.77
N GLU A 21 -28.45 -14.70 -19.05
CA GLU A 21 -28.48 -14.02 -17.75
C GLU A 21 -27.56 -14.70 -16.74
N ILE A 22 -26.69 -13.92 -16.11
CA ILE A 22 -25.88 -14.32 -14.97
C ILE A 22 -26.71 -14.04 -13.72
N MET A 23 -27.20 -15.08 -13.05
CA MET A 23 -27.76 -14.95 -11.70
C MET A 23 -26.64 -14.65 -10.71
N GLU A 24 -26.73 -13.51 -10.02
CA GLU A 24 -25.82 -13.12 -8.94
C GLU A 24 -26.09 -13.94 -7.66
N PRO A 25 -25.06 -14.49 -7.00
CA PRO A 25 -25.22 -15.15 -5.70
C PRO A 25 -25.25 -14.14 -4.56
N SER A 26 -26.29 -14.20 -3.72
CA SER A 26 -26.46 -13.42 -2.50
C SER A 26 -25.72 -14.06 -1.33
N PHE A 27 -24.81 -13.31 -0.70
CA PHE A 27 -24.09 -13.69 0.53
C PHE A 27 -24.43 -12.70 1.67
N PRO A 28 -24.47 -13.14 2.94
CA PRO A 28 -24.66 -12.25 4.06
C PRO A 28 -23.36 -11.47 4.33
N LEU A 29 -23.46 -10.15 4.18
CA LEU A 29 -22.40 -9.17 4.34
C LEU A 29 -22.20 -8.84 5.83
N LEU A 30 -21.01 -8.37 6.22
CA LEU A 30 -20.86 -7.60 7.46
C LEU A 30 -21.96 -6.54 7.51
N SER A 31 -22.67 -6.42 8.64
CA SER A 31 -23.66 -5.35 8.78
C SER A 31 -22.97 -4.02 8.47
N PRO A 32 -23.64 -3.09 7.74
CA PRO A 32 -23.09 -1.78 7.44
C PRO A 32 -22.50 -1.07 8.68
N ASP A 33 -23.04 -1.40 9.85
CA ASP A 33 -22.71 -0.80 11.15
C ASP A 33 -21.32 -1.19 11.69
N ASN A 34 -20.72 -2.31 11.25
CA ASN A 34 -19.42 -2.81 11.77
C ASN A 34 -18.26 -2.78 10.75
N CYS A 35 -18.50 -2.27 9.55
CA CYS A 35 -17.58 -2.41 8.41
C CYS A 35 -16.50 -1.30 8.31
N GLY A 36 -16.66 -0.18 9.00
CA GLY A 36 -15.77 0.99 8.93
C GLY A 36 -15.71 1.69 7.56
N HIS A 37 -16.11 1.03 6.47
CA HIS A 37 -16.14 1.51 5.08
C HIS A 37 -14.80 2.07 4.56
N TRP A 38 -13.68 1.46 4.93
CA TRP A 38 -12.34 2.02 4.67
C TRP A 38 -11.91 2.02 3.22
N TYR A 39 -12.48 1.15 2.40
CA TYR A 39 -12.12 1.02 1.00
C TYR A 39 -13.41 0.94 0.18
N ILE A 40 -13.69 1.97 -0.61
CA ILE A 40 -14.93 2.16 -1.34
C ILE A 40 -14.61 2.24 -2.83
N ARG A 41 -15.31 1.49 -3.68
CA ARG A 41 -15.11 1.54 -5.13
C ARG A 41 -16.47 1.74 -5.79
N HIS A 42 -16.60 2.78 -6.62
CA HIS A 42 -17.86 3.17 -7.26
C HIS A 42 -19.05 3.34 -6.29
N GLY A 43 -18.80 3.87 -5.07
CA GLY A 43 -19.84 4.08 -4.06
C GLY A 43 -20.24 2.81 -3.28
N VAL A 44 -19.50 1.72 -3.47
CA VAL A 44 -19.73 0.45 -2.81
C VAL A 44 -18.51 0.10 -1.97
N CYS A 45 -18.69 -0.18 -0.68
CA CYS A 45 -17.59 -0.66 0.15
C CYS A 45 -17.06 -1.99 -0.40
N ILE A 46 -15.75 -2.12 -0.66
CA ILE A 46 -15.19 -3.35 -1.23
C ILE A 46 -15.22 -4.50 -0.20
N VAL A 47 -15.26 -4.16 1.09
CA VAL A 47 -15.26 -5.09 2.23
C VAL A 47 -16.69 -5.62 2.48
N CYS A 48 -17.65 -4.76 2.80
CA CYS A 48 -19.02 -5.18 3.14
C CYS A 48 -20.06 -4.99 2.03
N LYS A 49 -19.68 -4.61 0.81
CA LYS A 49 -20.55 -4.42 -0.38
C LYS A 49 -21.78 -3.52 -0.21
N SER A 50 -21.94 -2.86 0.93
CA SER A 50 -22.99 -1.87 1.13
C SER A 50 -22.72 -0.64 0.28
N THR A 51 -23.80 -0.10 -0.30
CA THR A 51 -23.76 1.22 -0.93
C THR A 51 -23.52 2.24 0.17
N VAL A 52 -22.40 2.95 0.09
CA VAL A 52 -22.04 3.96 1.06
C VAL A 52 -22.67 5.26 0.61
N GLU A 53 -23.56 5.84 1.43
CA GLU A 53 -24.14 7.15 1.13
C GLU A 53 -23.03 8.18 0.91
N LYS A 54 -23.24 9.13 -0.02
CA LYS A 54 -22.27 10.18 -0.40
C LYS A 54 -21.75 11.03 0.78
N ASN A 55 -22.31 10.86 1.98
CA ASN A 55 -22.02 11.60 3.18
C ASN A 55 -20.94 10.96 4.08
N ILE A 56 -20.53 9.69 3.88
CA ILE A 56 -19.28 9.18 4.46
C ILE A 56 -18.13 9.60 3.53
N GLN A 57 -17.60 10.79 3.78
CA GLN A 57 -16.63 11.48 2.92
C GLN A 57 -15.25 10.79 2.91
N GLY A 58 -15.12 9.68 2.19
CA GLY A 58 -13.80 9.17 1.83
C GLY A 58 -13.18 9.93 0.64
N ARG A 59 -11.86 9.86 0.43
CA ARG A 59 -11.17 10.52 -0.70
C ARG A 59 -10.78 9.51 -1.80
N VAL A 60 -11.09 9.85 -3.05
CA VAL A 60 -10.88 8.99 -4.23
C VAL A 60 -9.43 9.10 -4.73
N PHE A 61 -8.73 7.97 -4.76
CA PHE A 61 -7.45 7.75 -5.42
C PHE A 61 -7.66 6.78 -6.60
N ASP A 62 -7.68 7.29 -7.83
CA ASP A 62 -7.78 6.52 -9.09
C ASP A 62 -8.89 5.42 -9.10
N GLY A 63 -10.06 5.74 -8.54
CA GLY A 63 -11.24 4.86 -8.50
C GLY A 63 -11.47 4.11 -7.17
N LEU A 64 -10.50 4.15 -6.25
CA LEU A 64 -10.61 3.61 -4.89
C LEU A 64 -10.71 4.77 -3.88
N GLN A 65 -11.73 4.77 -3.05
CA GLN A 65 -12.02 5.81 -2.06
C GLN A 65 -11.67 5.28 -0.67
N LEU A 66 -10.80 6.00 0.05
CA LEU A 66 -10.41 5.66 1.42
C LEU A 66 -11.27 6.42 2.43
N SER A 67 -11.72 5.79 3.52
CA SER A 67 -12.35 6.52 4.64
C SER A 67 -11.37 7.52 5.29
N HIS A 68 -11.88 8.45 6.08
CA HIS A 68 -11.05 9.44 6.77
C HIS A 68 -10.04 8.80 7.73
N GLU A 69 -10.47 7.79 8.48
CA GLU A 69 -9.65 7.04 9.44
C GLU A 69 -8.57 6.23 8.71
N ALA A 70 -8.97 5.51 7.65
CA ALA A 70 -8.05 4.73 6.83
C ALA A 70 -7.00 5.62 6.14
N LEU A 71 -7.41 6.80 5.66
CA LEU A 71 -6.51 7.78 5.08
C LEU A 71 -5.53 8.33 6.14
N ALA A 72 -6.03 8.70 7.32
CA ALA A 72 -5.19 9.24 8.40
C ALA A 72 -4.14 8.22 8.87
N LEU A 73 -4.54 6.95 9.02
CA LEU A 73 -3.61 5.88 9.40
C LEU A 73 -2.59 5.59 8.28
N THR A 74 -3.04 5.51 7.03
CA THR A 74 -2.16 5.31 5.86
C THR A 74 -1.09 6.40 5.79
N LYS A 75 -1.48 7.65 6.02
CA LYS A 75 -0.58 8.80 6.09
C LYS A 75 0.46 8.66 7.19
N ARG A 76 0.04 8.36 8.44
CA ARG A 76 0.93 8.13 9.59
C ARG A 76 1.97 7.06 9.31
N LEU A 77 1.53 5.90 8.80
CA LEU A 77 2.41 4.77 8.56
C LEU A 77 3.35 4.99 7.38
N THR A 78 2.88 5.65 6.31
CA THR A 78 3.75 6.00 5.17
C THR A 78 4.89 6.90 5.64
N THR A 79 4.57 7.89 6.46
CA THR A 79 5.57 8.80 7.03
C THR A 79 6.48 8.08 8.03
N LYS A 80 5.94 7.27 8.95
CA LYS A 80 6.74 6.45 9.87
C LYS A 80 7.73 5.55 9.11
N PHE A 81 7.26 4.84 8.08
CA PHE A 81 8.12 3.97 7.28
C PHE A 81 9.22 4.75 6.56
N SER A 82 8.87 5.86 5.90
CA SER A 82 9.83 6.73 5.21
C SER A 82 10.88 7.28 6.17
N CYS A 83 10.47 7.71 7.37
CA CYS A 83 11.37 8.28 8.37
C CYS A 83 12.28 7.22 9.00
N LEU A 84 11.74 6.09 9.46
CA LEU A 84 12.51 5.07 10.18
C LEU A 84 13.37 4.19 9.26
N ASN A 85 12.84 3.77 8.10
CA ASN A 85 13.54 2.82 7.23
C ASN A 85 14.39 3.50 6.15
N MET A 86 13.99 4.68 5.69
CA MET A 86 14.68 5.35 4.58
C MET A 86 15.41 6.62 5.04
N LYS A 87 15.20 7.08 6.29
CA LYS A 87 15.61 8.42 6.75
C LYS A 87 15.17 9.52 5.79
N LYS A 88 13.94 9.44 5.27
CA LYS A 88 13.39 10.43 4.35
C LYS A 88 12.09 11.06 4.88
N LEU A 89 11.98 12.38 4.70
CA LEU A 89 10.73 13.12 4.83
C LEU A 89 9.94 13.10 3.51
N HIS A 90 8.81 13.79 3.43
CA HIS A 90 8.06 13.99 2.19
C HIS A 90 8.12 15.45 1.72
N LEU A 91 8.26 15.65 0.42
CA LEU A 91 8.38 16.99 -0.19
C LEU A 91 7.35 17.15 -1.31
N VAL A 92 6.49 18.16 -1.19
CA VAL A 92 5.49 18.52 -2.21
C VAL A 92 5.98 19.74 -2.98
N LEU A 93 6.15 19.58 -4.30
CA LEU A 93 6.68 20.62 -5.18
C LEU A 93 5.60 21.09 -6.16
N ASP A 94 5.39 22.39 -6.21
CA ASP A 94 4.68 23.02 -7.32
C ASP A 94 5.55 23.11 -8.59
N LEU A 95 4.94 23.34 -9.76
CA LEU A 95 5.67 23.45 -11.04
C LEU A 95 5.87 24.91 -11.46
N ASP A 96 4.79 25.56 -11.89
CA ASP A 96 4.81 26.89 -12.50
C ASP A 96 5.24 27.98 -11.51
N HIS A 97 6.21 28.80 -11.89
CA HIS A 97 6.87 29.79 -11.04
C HIS A 97 7.62 29.23 -9.81
N THR A 98 7.62 27.90 -9.62
CA THR A 98 8.34 27.22 -8.55
C THR A 98 9.59 26.54 -9.10
N LEU A 99 9.44 25.50 -9.92
CA LEU A 99 10.54 24.75 -10.54
C LEU A 99 10.87 25.22 -11.96
N LEU A 100 9.94 25.92 -12.61
CA LEU A 100 10.04 26.35 -14.00
C LEU A 100 9.10 27.51 -14.28
N HIS A 101 9.22 28.11 -15.46
CA HIS A 101 8.25 29.07 -15.98
C HIS A 101 7.83 28.63 -17.38
N SER A 102 6.52 28.47 -17.61
CA SER A 102 5.95 28.17 -18.93
C SER A 102 5.07 29.32 -19.43
N VAL A 103 5.24 29.71 -20.68
CA VAL A 103 4.39 30.70 -21.36
C VAL A 103 3.87 30.11 -22.67
N ARG A 104 2.65 30.47 -23.09
CA ARG A 104 2.18 30.06 -24.42
C ARG A 104 2.93 30.86 -25.47
N VAL A 105 3.37 30.19 -26.55
CA VAL A 105 4.16 30.83 -27.62
C VAL A 105 3.45 32.05 -28.22
N GLN A 106 2.12 31.98 -28.34
CA GLN A 106 1.29 33.09 -28.84
C GLN A 106 1.30 34.35 -27.95
N PHE A 107 1.79 34.26 -26.71
CA PHE A 107 1.83 35.37 -25.76
C PHE A 107 3.25 35.90 -25.52
N LEU A 108 4.25 35.42 -26.27
CA LEU A 108 5.60 35.98 -26.22
C LEU A 108 5.62 37.40 -26.79
N SER A 109 6.38 38.28 -26.15
CA SER A 109 6.64 39.62 -26.71
C SER A 109 7.58 39.54 -27.92
N GLU A 110 7.61 40.59 -28.75
CA GLU A 110 8.56 40.65 -29.88
C GLU A 110 10.01 40.48 -29.43
N ALA A 111 10.36 41.04 -28.26
CA ALA A 111 11.70 40.93 -27.69
C ALA A 111 12.07 39.49 -27.27
N GLU A 112 11.10 38.59 -27.10
CA GLU A 112 11.30 37.22 -26.63
C GLU A 112 11.18 36.17 -27.74
N LYS A 113 10.75 36.54 -28.95
CA LYS A 113 10.54 35.58 -30.05
C LYS A 113 11.81 34.84 -30.46
N TYR A 114 12.99 35.43 -30.26
CA TYR A 114 14.27 34.77 -30.52
C TYR A 114 14.43 33.47 -29.72
N LEU A 115 13.81 33.38 -28.53
CA LEU A 115 13.84 32.19 -27.68
C LEU A 115 13.13 30.98 -28.30
N ILE A 116 12.25 31.18 -29.29
CA ILE A 116 11.60 30.09 -30.01
C ILE A 116 12.63 29.32 -30.84
N GLU A 117 13.59 30.02 -31.44
CA GLU A 117 14.65 29.45 -32.27
C GLU A 117 15.74 28.78 -31.42
N GLU A 118 16.01 29.33 -30.23
CA GLU A 118 16.97 28.75 -29.28
C GLU A 118 16.44 27.52 -28.53
N ALA A 119 15.12 27.35 -28.44
CA ALA A 119 14.50 26.29 -27.65
C ALA A 119 14.81 24.89 -28.20
N GLY A 120 15.36 24.02 -27.35
CA GLY A 120 15.77 22.66 -27.74
C GLY A 120 17.05 22.62 -28.58
N SER A 121 17.81 23.72 -28.65
CA SER A 121 19.18 23.71 -29.18
C SER A 121 20.13 23.03 -28.20
N THR A 122 21.26 22.52 -28.70
CA THR A 122 22.31 21.90 -27.87
C THR A 122 22.99 22.88 -26.89
N THR A 123 22.78 24.18 -27.06
CA THR A 123 23.34 25.23 -26.19
C THR A 123 22.40 25.67 -25.07
N ARG A 124 21.11 25.27 -25.11
CA ARG A 124 20.07 25.66 -24.14
C ARG A 124 19.23 24.47 -23.70
N GLU A 125 19.84 23.60 -22.89
CA GLU A 125 19.18 22.41 -22.31
C GLU A 125 18.10 22.76 -21.27
N ASP A 126 18.01 24.02 -20.86
CA ASP A 126 17.04 24.55 -19.91
C ASP A 126 15.80 25.18 -20.55
N LEU A 127 15.76 25.31 -21.88
CA LEU A 127 14.69 26.00 -22.62
C LEU A 127 14.06 25.07 -23.66
N TRP A 128 12.75 24.84 -23.53
CA TRP A 128 12.03 23.83 -24.29
C TRP A 128 10.76 24.35 -24.93
N LYS A 129 10.58 24.05 -26.22
CA LYS A 129 9.30 24.24 -26.92
C LYS A 129 8.52 22.93 -26.89
N MET A 130 7.33 22.95 -26.29
CA MET A 130 6.48 21.76 -26.14
C MET A 130 5.08 21.98 -26.73
N LYS A 131 4.53 20.92 -27.32
CA LYS A 131 3.16 20.90 -27.83
C LYS A 131 2.28 20.05 -26.92
N VAL A 132 1.28 20.66 -26.30
CA VAL A 132 0.36 19.98 -25.37
C VAL A 132 -1.04 20.03 -25.96
N ARG A 133 -1.66 18.86 -26.16
CA ARG A 133 -3.08 18.80 -26.55
C ARG A 133 -3.94 19.31 -25.39
N GLY A 134 -4.80 20.29 -25.68
CA GLY A 134 -5.82 20.79 -24.76
C GLY A 134 -6.82 19.72 -24.36
N ASP A 135 -7.55 19.95 -23.27
CA ASP A 135 -8.59 19.08 -22.72
C ASP A 135 -9.73 20.00 -22.26
N PRO A 136 -10.99 19.87 -22.75
CA PRO A 136 -11.58 18.84 -23.61
C PRO A 136 -11.45 19.07 -25.13
N ILE A 137 -10.94 20.24 -25.55
CA ILE A 137 -10.89 20.64 -26.96
C ILE A 137 -9.58 20.14 -27.60
N THR A 138 -9.65 19.56 -28.80
CA THR A 138 -8.51 19.04 -29.60
C THR A 138 -7.56 20.12 -30.15
N ILE A 139 -7.50 21.30 -29.53
CA ILE A 139 -6.54 22.35 -29.87
C ILE A 139 -5.18 21.97 -29.28
N THR A 140 -4.13 22.03 -30.09
CA THR A 140 -2.75 21.88 -29.62
C THR A 140 -2.23 23.23 -29.17
N ILE A 141 -1.84 23.34 -27.90
CA ILE A 141 -1.26 24.54 -27.32
C ILE A 141 0.26 24.39 -27.32
N GLU A 142 0.96 25.36 -27.92
CA GLU A 142 2.41 25.43 -27.87
C GLU A 142 2.86 26.26 -26.67
N TYR A 143 3.69 25.66 -25.81
CA TYR A 143 4.34 26.31 -24.68
C TYR A 143 5.83 26.43 -24.93
N LEU A 144 6.39 27.57 -24.54
CA LEU A 144 7.82 27.74 -24.31
C LEU A 144 8.05 27.65 -22.80
N THR A 145 8.98 26.78 -22.39
CA THR A 145 9.20 26.45 -20.97
C THR A 145 10.67 26.60 -20.63
N LYS A 146 10.95 27.40 -19.61
CA LYS A 146 12.28 27.58 -19.04
C LYS A 146 12.35 26.87 -17.69
N LEU A 147 13.30 25.96 -17.54
CA LEU A 147 13.64 25.33 -16.27
C LEU A 147 14.35 26.35 -15.37
N ARG A 148 14.00 26.39 -14.09
CA ARG A 148 14.66 27.29 -13.14
C ARG A 148 16.11 26.84 -12.94
N PRO A 149 17.08 27.78 -12.85
CA PRO A 149 18.47 27.44 -12.57
C PRO A 149 18.60 26.51 -11.37
N PHE A 150 19.57 25.59 -11.42
CA PHE A 150 19.81 24.57 -10.38
C PHE A 150 18.74 23.46 -10.25
N LEU A 151 17.73 23.38 -11.14
CA LEU A 151 16.64 22.39 -11.02
C LEU A 151 17.11 20.93 -10.93
N HIS A 152 18.00 20.48 -11.82
CA HIS A 152 18.39 19.08 -11.87
C HIS A 152 19.18 18.64 -10.63
N GLU A 153 20.14 19.45 -10.19
CA GLU A 153 20.89 19.20 -8.95
C GLU A 153 19.98 19.35 -7.71
N PHE A 154 19.04 20.30 -7.70
CA PHE A 154 18.02 20.38 -6.66
C PHE A 154 17.24 19.08 -6.52
N LEU A 155 16.69 18.53 -7.61
CA LEU A 155 15.91 17.29 -7.58
C LEU A 155 16.75 16.10 -7.12
N LYS A 156 17.99 16.00 -7.61
CA LYS A 156 18.95 14.94 -7.25
C LYS A 156 19.29 14.97 -5.76
N GLU A 157 19.61 16.14 -5.22
CA GLU A 157 19.97 16.31 -3.81
C GLU A 157 18.75 16.15 -2.90
N ALA A 158 17.61 16.74 -3.27
CA ALA A 158 16.37 16.60 -2.51
C ALA A 158 15.91 15.13 -2.44
N ASN A 159 16.10 14.35 -3.51
CA ASN A 159 15.75 12.92 -3.53
C ASN A 159 16.51 12.09 -2.50
N LYS A 160 17.69 12.53 -2.05
CA LYS A 160 18.43 11.83 -0.98
C LYS A 160 17.71 11.95 0.38
N LEU A 161 16.95 13.02 0.57
CA LEU A 161 16.38 13.42 1.86
C LEU A 161 14.84 13.31 1.88
N PHE A 162 14.20 13.31 0.71
CA PHE A 162 12.75 13.38 0.60
C PHE A 162 12.19 12.40 -0.44
N THR A 163 11.01 11.87 -0.12
CA THR A 163 10.10 11.24 -1.07
C THR A 163 9.23 12.32 -1.72
N MET A 164 9.45 12.62 -3.00
CA MET A 164 8.91 13.83 -3.65
C MET A 164 7.57 13.63 -4.38
N TYR A 165 6.70 14.63 -4.31
CA TYR A 165 5.42 14.76 -5.01
C TYR A 165 5.44 15.99 -5.91
N VAL A 166 4.80 15.91 -7.08
CA VAL A 166 4.38 17.09 -7.85
C VAL A 166 2.93 17.42 -7.50
N TYR A 167 2.66 18.68 -7.20
CA TYR A 167 1.30 19.19 -7.02
C TYR A 167 1.12 20.51 -7.75
N THR A 168 0.49 20.46 -8.92
CA THR A 168 0.33 21.62 -9.81
C THR A 168 -1.16 21.96 -10.06
N LYS A 169 -1.43 23.24 -10.34
CA LYS A 169 -2.73 23.68 -10.90
C LYS A 169 -2.77 23.62 -12.44
N GLY A 170 -1.74 23.07 -13.07
CA GLY A 170 -1.76 22.65 -14.46
C GLY A 170 -2.65 21.43 -14.69
N THR A 171 -2.99 21.16 -15.96
CA THR A 171 -3.75 19.96 -16.34
C THR A 171 -2.88 18.71 -16.31
N ARG A 172 -3.51 17.52 -16.24
CA ARG A 172 -2.80 16.23 -16.34
C ARG A 172 -1.92 16.12 -17.59
N ARG A 173 -2.39 16.63 -18.74
CA ARG A 173 -1.62 16.62 -20.00
C ARG A 173 -0.41 17.54 -19.94
N TYR A 174 -0.58 18.73 -19.35
CA TYR A 174 0.52 19.69 -19.14
C TYR A 174 1.57 19.11 -18.19
N ALA A 175 1.17 18.66 -17.00
CA ALA A 175 2.08 18.07 -16.02
C ALA A 175 2.86 16.88 -16.61
N LYS A 176 2.19 16.01 -17.38
CA LYS A 176 2.84 14.88 -18.07
C LYS A 176 3.88 15.34 -19.10
N ALA A 177 3.64 16.46 -19.80
CA ALA A 177 4.62 17.00 -20.74
C ALA A 177 5.84 17.55 -20.02
N ILE A 178 5.66 18.28 -18.92
CA ILE A 178 6.74 18.78 -18.06
C ILE A 178 7.57 17.64 -17.47
N LEU A 179 6.92 16.62 -16.91
CA LEU A 179 7.61 15.49 -16.28
C LEU A 179 8.46 14.69 -17.27
N LYS A 180 8.09 14.67 -18.55
CA LYS A 180 8.97 14.08 -19.59
C LYS A 180 10.28 14.85 -19.77
N LEU A 181 10.31 16.14 -19.44
CA LEU A 181 11.52 16.96 -19.50
C LEU A 181 12.36 16.78 -18.23
N ILE A 182 11.73 16.94 -17.05
CA ILE A 182 12.46 17.05 -15.78
C ILE A 182 12.70 15.70 -15.08
N ASP A 183 11.89 14.68 -15.38
CA ASP A 183 11.98 13.34 -14.81
C ASP A 183 11.59 12.23 -15.82
N PRO A 184 12.28 12.14 -16.98
CA PRO A 184 11.93 11.21 -18.05
C PRO A 184 11.97 9.74 -17.61
N LYS A 185 12.87 9.41 -16.66
CA LYS A 185 13.04 8.06 -16.11
C LYS A 185 12.12 7.77 -14.92
N LYS A 186 11.34 8.77 -14.47
CA LYS A 186 10.47 8.69 -13.28
C LYS A 186 11.21 8.37 -11.97
N LEU A 187 12.46 8.81 -11.86
CA LEU A 187 13.33 8.58 -10.72
C LEU A 187 12.84 9.36 -9.48
N TYR A 188 12.30 10.55 -9.67
CA TYR A 188 12.01 11.50 -8.60
C TYR A 188 10.56 11.42 -8.13
N PHE A 189 9.62 11.46 -9.07
CA PHE A 189 8.20 11.63 -8.74
C PHE A 189 7.37 10.36 -8.94
N GLY A 190 7.78 9.44 -9.80
CA GLY A 190 7.03 8.21 -10.05
C GLY A 190 5.57 8.48 -10.44
N HIS A 191 4.63 8.07 -9.59
CA HIS A 191 3.19 8.30 -9.73
C HIS A 191 2.63 9.40 -8.83
N ARG A 192 3.49 10.04 -8.03
CA ARG A 192 3.13 11.04 -7.02
C ARG A 192 2.89 12.40 -7.68
N VAL A 193 1.88 12.48 -8.54
CA VAL A 193 1.58 13.66 -9.35
C VAL A 193 0.11 14.02 -9.19
N ILE A 194 -0.15 15.17 -8.59
CA ILE A 194 -1.48 15.72 -8.34
C ILE A 194 -1.63 16.95 -9.23
N THR A 195 -2.72 17.00 -10.00
CA THR A 195 -2.97 18.06 -10.97
C THR A 195 -4.30 18.75 -10.69
N ARG A 196 -4.61 19.79 -11.47
CA ARG A 196 -5.91 20.48 -11.35
C ARG A 196 -7.11 19.57 -11.58
N ASN A 197 -6.92 18.47 -12.33
CA ASN A 197 -7.96 17.49 -12.58
C ASN A 197 -8.42 16.80 -11.27
N GLU A 198 -7.48 16.51 -10.36
CA GLU A 198 -7.78 15.90 -9.06
C GLU A 198 -8.04 16.97 -7.98
N SER A 199 -7.52 18.19 -8.18
CA SER A 199 -7.60 19.29 -7.22
C SER A 199 -7.95 20.61 -7.92
N PRO A 200 -9.25 20.87 -8.22
CA PRO A 200 -9.64 22.00 -9.07
C PRO A 200 -9.61 23.36 -8.36
N HIS A 201 -9.87 23.42 -7.04
CA HIS A 201 -10.08 24.68 -6.31
C HIS A 201 -8.81 25.12 -5.59
N THR A 202 -8.61 24.71 -4.33
CA THR A 202 -7.39 24.98 -3.53
C THR A 202 -6.48 23.75 -3.49
N LYS A 203 -5.23 23.88 -3.06
CA LYS A 203 -4.35 22.73 -2.79
C LYS A 203 -4.52 22.29 -1.32
N THR A 204 -4.43 20.98 -1.09
CA THR A 204 -4.57 20.35 0.24
C THR A 204 -3.69 19.12 0.34
N LEU A 205 -3.12 18.85 1.52
CA LEU A 205 -2.35 17.63 1.78
C LEU A 205 -3.24 16.38 1.84
N ASP A 206 -4.56 16.49 1.76
CA ASP A 206 -5.48 15.33 1.73
C ASP A 206 -5.18 14.35 0.59
N LEU A 207 -4.64 14.84 -0.53
CA LEU A 207 -4.28 14.04 -1.71
C LEU A 207 -2.84 13.51 -1.65
N VAL A 208 -2.08 13.86 -0.62
CA VAL A 208 -0.71 13.40 -0.38
C VAL A 208 -0.79 12.26 0.64
N LEU A 209 -0.30 11.08 0.27
CA LEU A 209 -0.30 9.89 1.13
C LEU A 209 0.87 9.94 2.12
N ALA A 210 0.93 11.00 2.91
CA ALA A 210 1.89 11.19 3.99
C ALA A 210 1.26 12.04 5.10
N ASP A 211 1.69 11.79 6.33
CA ASP A 211 1.31 12.58 7.50
C ASP A 211 1.92 13.97 7.40
N GLU A 212 1.09 14.99 7.66
CA GLU A 212 1.49 16.39 7.61
C GLU A 212 2.69 16.71 8.52
N ARG A 213 2.91 15.95 9.60
CA ARG A 213 4.08 16.10 10.48
C ARG A 213 5.41 15.83 9.79
N GLY A 214 5.41 15.06 8.70
CA GLY A 214 6.60 14.73 7.92
C GLY A 214 6.61 15.33 6.51
N VAL A 215 5.72 16.27 6.20
CA VAL A 215 5.55 16.84 4.86
C VAL A 215 5.96 18.31 4.81
N VAL A 216 6.92 18.63 3.94
CA VAL A 216 7.28 20.01 3.58
C VAL A 216 6.70 20.34 2.20
N ILE A 217 6.13 21.53 2.05
CA ILE A 217 5.59 22.04 0.79
C ILE A 217 6.49 23.18 0.31
N VAL A 218 6.83 23.18 -0.99
CA VAL A 218 7.51 24.30 -1.65
C VAL A 218 6.63 24.78 -2.80
N ASP A 219 6.15 26.01 -2.69
CA ASP A 219 5.18 26.60 -3.61
C ASP A 219 5.36 28.13 -3.62
N ASP A 220 5.19 28.75 -4.79
CA ASP A 220 5.34 30.20 -4.95
C ASP A 220 4.14 30.99 -4.40
N THR A 221 3.00 30.34 -4.17
CA THR A 221 1.71 31.00 -3.91
C THR A 221 1.09 30.54 -2.59
N ARG A 222 1.32 31.31 -1.51
CA ARG A 222 0.80 31.01 -0.16
C ARG A 222 -0.71 30.80 -0.08
N ASN A 223 -1.49 31.58 -0.82
CA ASN A 223 -2.95 31.56 -0.72
C ASN A 223 -3.60 30.31 -1.32
N ILE A 224 -2.88 29.53 -2.14
CA ILE A 224 -3.42 28.28 -2.69
C ILE A 224 -3.50 27.16 -1.63
N TRP A 225 -2.79 27.30 -0.50
CA TRP A 225 -2.74 26.36 0.63
C TRP A 225 -3.40 26.95 1.89
N PRO A 226 -4.73 27.10 1.94
CA PRO A 226 -5.40 27.79 3.04
C PRO A 226 -5.19 27.11 4.40
N ASN A 227 -5.19 25.77 4.43
CA ASN A 227 -5.18 24.96 5.66
C ASN A 227 -3.79 24.38 6.01
N HIS A 228 -2.78 24.56 5.15
CA HIS A 228 -1.47 23.90 5.27
C HIS A 228 -0.31 24.90 5.25
N LYS A 229 -0.56 26.14 5.69
CA LYS A 229 0.45 27.22 5.69
C LYS A 229 1.65 26.94 6.59
N SER A 230 1.46 26.13 7.63
CA SER A 230 2.51 25.68 8.55
C SER A 230 3.52 24.72 7.91
N ASN A 231 3.13 24.04 6.83
CA ASN A 231 3.97 23.12 6.09
C ASN A 231 4.69 23.81 4.92
N LEU A 232 4.34 25.07 4.64
CA LEU A 232 4.70 25.75 3.41
C LEU A 232 5.95 26.61 3.55
N VAL A 233 6.96 26.25 2.77
CA VAL A 233 8.10 27.09 2.40
C VAL A 233 7.72 27.87 1.15
N VAL A 234 7.47 29.17 1.30
CA VAL A 234 7.16 30.05 0.17
C VAL A 234 8.46 30.40 -0.55
N ILE A 235 8.57 30.00 -1.81
CA ILE A 235 9.69 30.36 -2.69
C ILE A 235 9.33 31.61 -3.50
N GLY A 236 10.31 32.46 -3.81
CA GLY A 236 10.11 33.58 -4.73
C GLY A 236 9.65 33.09 -6.11
N LYS A 237 8.66 33.79 -6.71
CA LYS A 237 8.13 33.45 -8.04
C LYS A 237 9.23 33.53 -9.09
N TYR A 238 9.48 32.42 -9.79
CA TYR A 238 10.38 32.40 -10.94
C TYR A 238 9.72 33.04 -12.16
N LYS A 239 10.26 34.18 -12.60
CA LYS A 239 9.71 35.00 -13.67
C LYS A 239 10.72 35.20 -14.79
N TYR A 240 10.97 34.13 -15.54
CA TYR A 240 11.82 34.22 -16.73
C TYR A 240 11.21 35.05 -17.87
N PHE A 241 10.00 34.71 -18.34
CA PHE A 241 9.29 35.41 -19.42
C PHE A 241 8.49 36.63 -18.95
N ARG A 242 8.17 37.53 -19.90
CA ARG A 242 7.22 38.63 -19.71
C ARG A 242 5.80 38.06 -19.55
N PHE A 243 5.29 38.06 -18.32
CA PHE A 243 3.91 37.63 -18.06
C PHE A 243 2.93 38.81 -18.23
N GLU A 244 2.05 38.72 -19.23
CA GLU A 244 0.88 39.62 -19.45
C GLU A 244 1.16 41.12 -19.26
N GLY A 245 2.36 41.60 -19.62
CA GLY A 245 2.74 43.02 -19.57
C GLY A 245 2.88 43.64 -18.17
N ARG A 246 2.88 42.85 -17.09
CA ARG A 246 2.91 43.35 -15.69
C ARG A 246 4.27 43.23 -14.99
N VAL A 247 5.25 42.58 -15.61
CA VAL A 247 6.59 42.41 -15.05
C VAL A 247 7.49 43.50 -15.62
N LEU A 248 8.00 44.39 -14.75
CA LEU A 248 9.10 45.28 -15.10
C LEU A 248 10.36 44.41 -15.18
N ASN A 249 11.00 44.41 -16.35
CA ASN A 249 12.28 43.75 -16.66
C ASN A 249 12.33 42.23 -16.37
N PRO A 250 11.74 41.38 -17.22
CA PRO A 250 11.90 39.94 -17.12
C PRO A 250 13.32 39.49 -17.50
N HIS A 251 13.78 38.39 -16.90
CA HIS A 251 15.11 37.80 -17.14
C HIS A 251 15.40 37.53 -18.63
N SER A 252 14.37 37.10 -19.39
CA SER A 252 14.46 36.88 -20.83
C SER A 252 14.94 38.12 -21.60
N GLU A 253 14.46 39.30 -21.23
CA GLU A 253 14.78 40.55 -21.94
C GLU A 253 16.08 41.18 -21.45
N GLU A 254 16.40 41.02 -20.16
CA GLU A 254 17.67 41.45 -19.60
C GLU A 254 18.83 40.50 -19.94
N LYS A 255 18.52 39.33 -20.50
CA LYS A 255 19.48 38.23 -20.75
C LYS A 255 20.22 37.80 -19.47
N THR A 256 19.50 37.79 -18.36
CA THR A 256 19.97 37.34 -17.04
C THR A 256 19.20 36.10 -16.59
N ASP A 257 19.56 35.51 -15.44
CA ASP A 257 18.79 34.46 -14.78
C ASP A 257 19.13 34.42 -13.28
N GLU A 258 18.44 33.57 -12.52
CA GLU A 258 18.81 33.29 -11.13
C GLU A 258 20.18 32.58 -11.05
N SER A 259 20.92 32.83 -9.96
CA SER A 259 22.19 32.15 -9.70
C SER A 259 21.96 30.68 -9.33
N GLU A 260 22.80 29.77 -9.82
CA GLU A 260 22.74 28.36 -9.38
C GLU A 260 23.18 28.16 -7.93
N ASN A 261 24.00 29.05 -7.37
CA ASN A 261 24.56 28.91 -6.02
C ASN A 261 23.70 29.57 -4.93
N ASN A 262 23.04 30.68 -5.29
CA ASN A 262 22.29 31.55 -4.36
C ASN A 262 20.92 31.99 -4.96
N GLY A 263 20.38 31.21 -5.90
CA GLY A 263 19.04 31.41 -6.44
C GLY A 263 17.96 30.71 -5.60
N GLY A 264 16.71 30.82 -6.04
CA GLY A 264 15.57 30.36 -5.22
C GLY A 264 15.65 28.88 -4.85
N LEU A 265 15.98 28.01 -5.80
CA LEU A 265 16.10 26.56 -5.53
C LEU A 265 17.30 26.21 -4.65
N ALA A 266 18.42 26.90 -4.82
CA ALA A 266 19.61 26.67 -4.00
C ALA A 266 19.35 27.02 -2.52
N ASP A 267 18.68 28.15 -2.27
CA ASP A 267 18.34 28.58 -0.93
C ASP A 267 17.25 27.71 -0.28
N VAL A 268 16.26 27.25 -1.06
CA VAL A 268 15.30 26.26 -0.58
C VAL A 268 15.98 24.95 -0.25
N LEU A 269 16.92 24.45 -1.06
CA LEU A 269 17.64 23.20 -0.75
C LEU A 269 18.44 23.31 0.55
N LYS A 270 19.10 24.45 0.81
CA LYS A 270 19.80 24.71 2.07
C LYS A 270 18.84 24.62 3.26
N LEU A 271 17.66 25.23 3.16
CA LEU A 271 16.61 25.13 4.18
C LEU A 271 16.10 23.70 4.34
N LEU A 272 15.83 22.98 3.25
CA LEU A 272 15.35 21.59 3.30
C LEU A 272 16.38 20.65 3.97
N LYS A 273 17.67 20.85 3.69
CA LYS A 273 18.77 20.15 4.38
C LYS A 273 18.79 20.46 5.89
N GLU A 274 18.58 21.72 6.26
CA GLU A 274 18.49 22.13 7.67
C GLU A 274 17.30 21.49 8.39
N VAL A 275 16.12 21.50 7.77
CA VAL A 275 14.89 20.88 8.31
C VAL A 275 15.09 19.39 8.49
N HIS A 276 15.59 18.69 7.46
CA HIS A 276 15.84 17.25 7.53
C HIS A 276 16.83 16.90 8.64
N ARG A 277 17.97 17.61 8.71
CA ARG A 277 18.97 17.39 9.77
C ARG A 277 18.39 17.55 11.17
N LYS A 278 17.62 18.62 11.41
CA LYS A 278 16.99 18.87 12.72
C LYS A 278 15.91 17.83 13.06
N PHE A 279 15.13 17.41 12.08
CA PHE A 279 14.08 16.40 12.27
C PHE A 279 14.65 15.03 12.70
N PHE A 280 15.84 14.67 12.22
CA PHE A 280 16.51 13.41 12.54
C PHE A 280 17.66 13.56 13.54
N GLU A 281 17.75 14.67 14.27
CA GLU A 281 18.85 14.94 15.21
C GLU A 281 18.82 13.99 16.42
N VAL A 282 17.63 13.57 16.84
CA VAL A 282 17.42 12.59 17.92
C VAL A 282 16.61 11.40 17.36
N GLU A 283 17.29 10.28 17.10
CA GLU A 283 16.69 9.12 16.42
C GLU A 283 15.53 8.49 17.21
N ASP A 284 15.59 8.51 18.54
CA ASP A 284 14.56 7.94 19.42
C ASP A 284 13.28 8.78 19.50
N GLU A 285 13.31 10.04 19.04
CA GLU A 285 12.17 10.97 19.12
C GLU A 285 11.45 11.20 17.79
N VAL A 286 11.87 10.55 16.70
CA VAL A 286 11.37 10.78 15.33
C VAL A 286 9.83 10.72 15.23
N GLU A 287 9.16 9.91 16.04
CA GLU A 287 7.69 9.81 16.05
C GLU A 287 6.98 11.03 16.67
N SER A 288 7.67 11.77 17.53
CA SER A 288 7.19 13.00 18.17
C SER A 288 7.52 14.27 17.38
N GLN A 289 8.44 14.17 16.42
CA GLN A 289 8.90 15.29 15.60
C GLN A 289 7.82 15.77 14.62
N ASP A 290 7.79 17.08 14.41
CA ASP A 290 6.84 17.73 13.50
C ASP A 290 7.54 18.84 12.72
N VAL A 291 7.63 18.67 11.40
CA VAL A 291 8.27 19.64 10.50
C VAL A 291 7.66 21.04 10.60
N ARG A 292 6.37 21.15 10.98
CA ARG A 292 5.68 22.44 11.12
C ARG A 292 6.25 23.27 12.26
N LEU A 293 6.60 22.61 13.37
CA LEU A 293 7.24 23.25 14.51
C LEU A 293 8.66 23.68 14.13
N LEU A 294 9.42 22.80 13.48
CA LEU A 294 10.78 23.09 13.01
C LEU A 294 10.83 24.25 12.03
N LEU A 295 9.91 24.30 11.06
CA LEU A 295 9.83 25.40 10.09
C LEU A 295 9.53 26.73 10.79
N LYS A 296 8.63 26.73 11.78
CA LYS A 296 8.32 27.91 12.59
C LYS A 296 9.54 28.39 13.39
N ASP A 297 10.28 27.47 14.00
CA ASP A 297 11.47 27.78 14.79
C ASP A 297 12.62 28.32 13.93
N ILE A 298 12.83 27.72 12.74
CA ILE A 298 13.81 28.21 11.77
C ILE A 298 13.42 29.60 11.28
N GLU A 299 12.15 29.84 10.96
CA GLU A 299 11.66 31.15 10.54
C GLU A 299 11.83 32.20 11.65
N PHE A 300 11.51 31.85 12.90
CA PHE A 300 11.72 32.71 14.07
C PHE A 300 13.19 33.03 14.29
N ALA A 301 14.08 32.04 14.24
CA ALA A 301 15.52 32.22 14.39
C ALA A 301 16.08 33.13 13.29
N ARG A 302 15.66 32.95 12.03
CA ARG A 302 16.07 33.80 10.90
C ARG A 302 15.58 35.24 11.07
N ARG A 303 14.34 35.45 11.52
CA ARG A 303 13.81 36.79 11.81
C ARG A 303 14.52 37.46 12.98
N SER A 304 14.78 36.73 14.06
CA SER A 304 15.52 37.22 15.22
C SER A 304 16.97 37.59 14.85
N PHE A 305 17.63 36.77 14.03
CA PHE A 305 18.95 37.07 13.49
C PHE A 305 18.93 38.29 12.56
N LEU A 306 17.92 38.42 11.69
CA LEU A 306 17.73 39.61 10.84
C LEU A 306 17.45 40.88 11.68
N CYS A 307 16.64 40.82 12.73
CA CYS A 307 16.42 41.95 13.64
C CYS A 307 17.69 42.33 14.42
N LYS A 308 18.48 41.35 14.85
CA LYS A 308 19.81 41.60 15.45
C LYS A 308 20.79 42.19 14.43
N MET A 309 20.80 41.70 13.20
CA MET A 309 21.62 42.24 12.11
C MET A 309 21.21 43.67 11.74
N ILE A 310 19.92 43.96 11.62
CA ILE A 310 19.40 45.30 11.31
C ILE A 310 19.72 46.26 12.45
N SER A 311 19.52 45.87 13.71
CA SER A 311 19.93 46.70 14.87
C SER A 311 21.45 46.90 14.97
N LEU A 312 22.26 45.91 14.57
CA LEU A 312 23.71 46.11 14.41
C LEU A 312 24.01 47.09 13.26
N ILE A 313 23.39 46.95 12.08
CA ILE A 313 23.62 47.82 10.91
C ILE A 313 23.16 49.27 11.18
N GLU A 314 22.04 49.46 11.88
CA GLU A 314 21.57 50.77 12.35
C GLU A 314 22.57 51.40 13.34
N ASN A 315 23.22 50.59 14.17
CA ASN A 315 24.30 51.04 15.06
C ASN A 315 25.65 51.27 14.34
N PHE A 316 25.81 50.80 13.10
CA PHE A 316 27.05 50.91 12.29
C PHE A 316 26.96 51.97 11.18
N SER A 317 25.92 52.81 11.16
CA SER A 317 25.89 54.03 10.32
C SER A 317 26.79 55.14 10.91
N SER A 318 28.10 54.86 11.00
CA SER A 318 29.18 55.85 11.08
C SER A 318 30.48 55.24 10.51
N GLU A 319 30.71 55.55 9.23
CA GLU A 319 31.89 55.40 8.35
C GLU A 319 32.81 54.14 8.33
N PRO A 320 33.39 53.77 7.15
CA PRO A 320 34.02 52.45 6.92
C PRO A 320 35.57 52.46 6.95
N PRO A 321 36.21 51.26 7.01
CA PRO A 321 37.33 51.02 6.09
C PRO A 321 37.42 49.59 5.50
N GLN A 322 38.38 49.45 4.58
CA GLN A 322 38.48 48.58 3.41
C GLN A 322 39.02 47.14 3.61
N ALA A 323 38.57 46.26 2.71
CA ALA A 323 39.28 45.19 1.95
C ALA A 323 40.16 44.13 2.66
N LYS A 324 39.90 42.84 2.36
CA LYS A 324 40.71 42.01 1.41
C LYS A 324 40.11 40.59 1.23
N ARG A 325 40.04 40.15 -0.03
CA ARG A 325 39.64 38.81 -0.49
C ARG A 325 40.80 37.82 -0.37
N GLN A 326 40.53 36.57 0.00
CA GLN A 326 41.32 35.41 -0.42
C GLN A 326 40.41 34.24 -0.83
N LYS A 327 40.82 33.57 -1.90
CA LYS A 327 40.10 32.60 -2.72
C LYS A 327 40.69 31.21 -2.44
N ILE A 328 39.86 30.20 -2.19
CA ILE A 328 40.29 28.79 -2.10
C ILE A 328 39.29 27.93 -2.89
N GLU A 329 39.78 27.22 -3.90
CA GLU A 329 39.07 26.20 -4.68
C GLU A 329 39.47 24.80 -4.17
N PRO A 330 38.57 23.79 -4.22
CA PRO A 330 38.99 22.39 -4.27
C PRO A 330 38.55 21.69 -5.56
N LYS A 331 39.49 20.90 -6.11
CA LYS A 331 39.33 19.99 -7.25
C LYS A 331 38.54 18.73 -6.88
N ILE A 332 37.65 18.32 -7.78
CA ILE A 332 36.88 17.07 -7.78
C ILE A 332 37.63 16.04 -8.64
N ASN A 333 37.70 14.79 -8.19
CA ASN A 333 38.00 13.64 -9.04
C ASN A 333 36.81 12.68 -8.99
N GLU A 334 36.11 12.57 -10.12
CA GLU A 334 35.08 11.57 -10.38
C GLU A 334 35.71 10.28 -10.92
N SER A 335 35.18 9.14 -10.49
CA SER A 335 35.26 7.89 -11.25
C SER A 335 33.85 7.32 -11.38
N SER A 336 33.33 7.42 -12.60
CA SER A 336 32.06 6.90 -13.07
C SER A 336 32.15 5.39 -13.29
N SER A 337 31.25 4.61 -12.69
CA SER A 337 30.90 3.27 -13.16
C SER A 337 29.42 3.25 -13.58
N SER A 338 29.24 2.83 -14.82
CA SER A 338 28.00 2.74 -15.58
C SER A 338 27.01 1.74 -14.97
N LEU A 339 25.76 2.15 -14.75
CA LEU A 339 24.64 1.23 -14.55
C LEU A 339 23.48 1.56 -15.48
N SER A 340 23.04 0.49 -16.12
CA SER A 340 22.13 0.36 -17.24
C SER A 340 20.70 0.77 -16.93
N SER A 341 20.04 1.21 -18.00
CA SER A 341 18.66 1.69 -18.03
C SER A 341 17.62 0.59 -17.76
N SER A 342 16.82 0.75 -16.71
CA SER A 342 15.45 0.22 -16.66
C SER A 342 14.55 1.18 -15.88
N SER A 343 13.37 1.48 -16.42
CA SER A 343 12.38 2.41 -15.86
C SER A 343 11.70 1.80 -14.63
N SER A 344 11.96 2.30 -13.42
CA SER A 344 11.55 1.66 -12.17
C SER A 344 10.19 2.15 -11.66
N CYS A 345 9.09 1.66 -12.26
CA CYS A 345 7.88 1.51 -11.45
C CYS A 345 8.13 0.37 -10.47
N GLY A 346 7.89 0.56 -9.16
CA GLY A 346 8.10 -0.50 -8.17
C GLY A 346 7.09 -1.65 -8.26
N HIS A 347 6.07 -1.54 -9.13
CA HIS A 347 5.05 -2.57 -9.39
C HIS A 347 4.38 -3.16 -8.13
N TRP A 348 4.09 -2.29 -7.15
CA TRP A 348 3.62 -2.69 -5.82
C TRP A 348 2.34 -3.51 -5.83
N TYR A 349 1.39 -3.13 -6.67
CA TYR A 349 0.14 -3.84 -6.86
C TYR A 349 -0.09 -4.09 -8.35
N VAL A 350 -0.27 -5.35 -8.71
CA VAL A 350 -0.44 -5.85 -10.06
C VAL A 350 -1.72 -6.67 -10.10
N PHE A 351 -2.54 -6.47 -11.13
CA PHE A 351 -3.79 -7.20 -11.32
C PHE A 351 -3.84 -7.79 -12.72
N HIS A 352 -3.99 -9.11 -12.82
CA HIS A 352 -3.89 -9.89 -14.06
C HIS A 352 -2.63 -9.55 -14.88
N GLY A 353 -1.48 -9.45 -14.20
CA GLY A 353 -0.19 -9.14 -14.84
C GLY A 353 -0.05 -7.69 -15.31
N ILE A 354 -0.98 -6.80 -14.96
CA ILE A 354 -0.91 -5.37 -15.29
C ILE A 354 -0.73 -4.59 -14.00
N CYS A 355 0.32 -3.77 -13.92
CA CYS A 355 0.52 -2.91 -12.77
C CYS A 355 -0.64 -1.91 -12.65
N ILE A 356 -1.26 -1.85 -11.48
CA ILE A 356 -2.38 -0.93 -11.24
C ILE A 356 -1.92 0.53 -11.35
N ALA A 357 -0.69 0.84 -10.96
CA ALA A 357 -0.14 2.20 -10.98
C ALA A 357 0.36 2.64 -12.37
N CYS A 358 1.23 1.86 -13.02
CA CYS A 358 1.85 2.27 -14.28
C CYS A 358 1.19 1.71 -15.54
N LYS A 359 0.24 0.78 -15.39
CA LYS A 359 -0.45 0.09 -16.48
C LYS A 359 0.47 -0.69 -17.43
N SER A 360 1.75 -0.85 -17.08
CA SER A 360 2.64 -1.76 -17.83
C SER A 360 2.32 -3.20 -17.48
N THR A 361 2.53 -4.09 -18.43
CA THR A 361 2.60 -5.52 -18.15
C THR A 361 3.80 -5.77 -17.25
N VAL A 362 3.60 -6.55 -16.20
CA VAL A 362 4.61 -6.93 -15.21
C VAL A 362 4.85 -8.42 -15.35
N ASN A 363 6.11 -8.84 -15.34
CA ASN A 363 6.42 -10.26 -15.38
C ASN A 363 5.98 -10.90 -14.05
N LYS A 364 5.41 -12.11 -14.11
CA LYS A 364 4.99 -12.87 -12.93
C LYS A 364 6.11 -13.07 -11.90
N SER A 365 7.38 -13.01 -12.31
CA SER A 365 8.53 -13.14 -11.40
C SER A 365 8.82 -11.89 -10.56
N GLN A 366 8.17 -10.75 -10.83
CA GLN A 366 8.45 -9.47 -10.14
C GLN A 366 7.56 -9.22 -8.92
N GLY A 367 6.68 -10.16 -8.58
CA GLY A 367 5.81 -10.08 -7.42
C GLY A 367 5.26 -11.43 -7.01
N ARG A 368 4.67 -11.49 -5.82
CA ARG A 368 4.03 -12.69 -5.28
C ARG A 368 2.53 -12.64 -5.52
N ALA A 369 1.96 -13.75 -5.96
CA ALA A 369 0.52 -13.87 -6.20
C ALA A 369 -0.27 -14.07 -4.90
N PHE A 370 -1.43 -13.42 -4.81
CA PHE A 370 -2.40 -13.53 -3.71
C PHE A 370 -3.79 -13.83 -4.29
N ASP A 371 -3.84 -14.76 -5.25
CA ASP A 371 -5.06 -15.15 -5.98
C ASP A 371 -6.20 -15.63 -5.07
N TYR A 372 -5.85 -16.12 -3.89
CA TYR A 372 -6.81 -16.55 -2.87
C TYR A 372 -7.62 -15.39 -2.28
N ILE A 373 -7.06 -14.16 -2.27
CA ILE A 373 -7.78 -12.95 -1.85
C ILE A 373 -8.54 -12.36 -3.03
N PHE A 374 -7.84 -12.14 -4.14
CA PHE A 374 -8.44 -11.68 -5.39
C PHE A 374 -7.74 -12.35 -6.56
N ASN A 375 -8.49 -13.09 -7.38
CA ASN A 375 -7.96 -13.72 -8.57
C ASN A 375 -7.23 -12.70 -9.47
N GLY A 376 -5.96 -12.95 -9.77
CA GLY A 376 -5.09 -12.09 -10.55
C GLY A 376 -4.26 -11.08 -9.75
N LEU A 377 -4.41 -10.99 -8.43
CA LEU A 377 -3.66 -10.05 -7.59
C LEU A 377 -2.22 -10.52 -7.37
N GLN A 378 -1.27 -9.61 -7.57
CA GLN A 378 0.13 -9.81 -7.19
C GLN A 378 0.68 -8.56 -6.50
N LEU A 379 1.52 -8.77 -5.49
CA LEU A 379 2.18 -7.72 -4.73
C LEU A 379 3.70 -7.81 -4.91
N SER A 380 4.38 -6.66 -4.99
CA SER A 380 5.85 -6.65 -4.91
C SER A 380 6.32 -7.04 -3.50
N HIS A 381 7.59 -7.38 -3.34
CA HIS A 381 8.15 -7.72 -2.02
C HIS A 381 7.96 -6.59 -1.00
N GLU A 382 8.14 -5.33 -1.41
CA GLU A 382 7.95 -4.15 -0.58
C GLU A 382 6.48 -3.97 -0.19
N ALA A 383 5.56 -4.20 -1.13
CA ALA A 383 4.13 -4.11 -0.87
C ALA A 383 3.66 -5.21 0.10
N VAL A 384 4.20 -6.43 0.00
CA VAL A 384 3.91 -7.51 0.97
C VAL A 384 4.40 -7.13 2.36
N ALA A 385 5.65 -6.68 2.50
CA ALA A 385 6.21 -6.29 3.79
C ALA A 385 5.39 -5.18 4.47
N LEU A 386 5.00 -4.16 3.71
CA LEU A 386 4.17 -3.06 4.22
C LEU A 386 2.75 -3.50 4.57
N THR A 387 2.16 -4.38 3.77
CA THR A 387 0.81 -4.90 4.04
C THR A 387 0.83 -5.75 5.32
N LYS A 388 1.85 -6.61 5.50
CA LYS A 388 2.05 -7.38 6.74
C LYS A 388 2.12 -6.48 7.96
N CYS A 389 2.99 -5.46 7.92
CA CYS A 389 3.16 -4.48 9.00
C CYS A 389 1.86 -3.75 9.33
N PHE A 390 1.16 -3.27 8.29
CA PHE A 390 -0.13 -2.59 8.45
C PHE A 390 -1.15 -3.50 9.13
N THR A 391 -1.35 -4.71 8.61
CA THR A 391 -2.36 -5.64 9.12
C THR A 391 -2.13 -6.00 10.58
N THR A 392 -0.90 -6.37 10.95
CA THR A 392 -0.58 -6.77 12.33
C THR A 392 -0.76 -5.61 13.29
N LYS A 393 -0.21 -4.43 12.96
CA LYS A 393 -0.36 -3.25 13.80
C LYS A 393 -1.83 -2.85 13.95
N PHE A 394 -2.59 -2.90 12.86
CA PHE A 394 -4.00 -2.58 12.86
C PHE A 394 -4.78 -3.53 13.78
N SER A 395 -4.60 -4.83 13.59
CA SER A 395 -5.27 -5.89 14.36
C SER A 395 -4.94 -5.79 15.84
N CYS A 396 -3.67 -5.51 16.19
CA CYS A 396 -3.25 -5.38 17.58
C CYS A 396 -3.81 -4.12 18.26
N LEU A 397 -3.77 -2.96 17.60
CA LEU A 397 -4.15 -1.69 18.22
C LEU A 397 -5.66 -1.49 18.30
N ASN A 398 -6.41 -1.90 17.28
CA ASN A 398 -7.83 -1.55 17.20
C ASN A 398 -8.73 -2.70 17.65
N ASP A 399 -8.40 -3.92 17.24
CA ASP A 399 -9.24 -5.08 17.52
C ASP A 399 -8.74 -5.87 18.73
N LYS A 400 -7.55 -5.54 19.24
CA LYS A 400 -6.80 -6.34 20.21
C LYS A 400 -6.71 -7.80 19.76
N LYS A 401 -6.45 -8.03 18.48
CA LYS A 401 -6.33 -9.36 17.88
C LYS A 401 -4.94 -9.64 17.34
N LEU A 402 -4.49 -10.87 17.54
CA LEU A 402 -3.36 -11.48 16.83
C LEU A 402 -3.85 -12.17 15.54
N HIS A 403 -2.97 -12.88 14.84
CA HIS A 403 -3.33 -13.70 13.67
C HIS A 403 -3.11 -15.17 13.97
N LEU A 404 -4.04 -16.02 13.50
CA LEU A 404 -3.98 -17.47 13.71
C LEU A 404 -4.09 -18.18 12.36
N VAL A 405 -3.11 -19.03 12.06
CA VAL A 405 -3.09 -19.86 10.85
C VAL A 405 -3.42 -21.30 11.26
N LEU A 406 -4.51 -21.84 10.71
CA LEU A 406 -5.00 -23.17 11.02
C LEU A 406 -4.84 -24.10 9.82
N ASP A 407 -4.26 -25.28 10.02
CA ASP A 407 -4.45 -26.38 9.08
C ASP A 407 -5.86 -26.98 9.19
N LEU A 408 -6.30 -27.74 8.18
CA LEU A 408 -7.58 -28.45 8.19
C LEU A 408 -7.39 -29.91 8.60
N ASP A 409 -6.76 -30.69 7.73
CA ASP A 409 -6.63 -32.13 7.84
C ASP A 409 -5.78 -32.49 9.04
N HIS A 410 -6.24 -33.44 9.86
CA HIS A 410 -5.65 -33.87 11.13
C HIS A 410 -5.47 -32.79 12.21
N THR A 411 -5.80 -31.53 11.91
CA THR A 411 -5.79 -30.44 12.87
C THR A 411 -7.19 -30.10 13.36
N LEU A 412 -8.10 -29.70 12.46
CA LEU A 412 -9.51 -29.35 12.78
C LEU A 412 -10.49 -30.49 12.45
N LEU A 413 -10.10 -31.42 11.58
CA LEU A 413 -10.95 -32.51 11.11
C LEU A 413 -10.11 -33.67 10.59
N HIS A 414 -10.76 -34.79 10.26
CA HIS A 414 -10.15 -35.89 9.54
C HIS A 414 -11.07 -36.31 8.39
N THR A 415 -10.50 -36.49 7.19
CA THR A 415 -11.24 -36.92 5.99
C THR A 415 -10.68 -38.23 5.45
N VAL A 416 -11.57 -39.15 5.06
CA VAL A 416 -11.20 -40.42 4.42
C VAL A 416 -12.08 -40.69 3.21
N MET A 417 -11.52 -41.31 2.17
CA MET A 417 -12.31 -41.81 1.05
C MET A 417 -13.17 -42.98 1.51
N VAL A 418 -14.47 -42.98 1.17
CA VAL A 418 -15.40 -44.06 1.54
C VAL A 418 -14.87 -45.45 1.14
N PRO A 419 -14.29 -45.66 -0.07
CA PRO A 419 -13.72 -46.95 -0.43
C PRO A 419 -12.50 -47.38 0.40
N SER A 420 -11.88 -46.46 1.17
CA SER A 420 -10.71 -46.73 2.01
C SER A 420 -11.05 -47.07 3.46
N LEU A 421 -12.33 -47.00 3.84
CA LEU A 421 -12.79 -47.35 5.19
C LEU A 421 -12.50 -48.82 5.51
N SER A 422 -12.09 -49.08 6.75
CA SER A 422 -11.96 -50.44 7.25
C SER A 422 -13.33 -51.10 7.38
N GLN A 423 -13.37 -52.43 7.46
CA GLN A 423 -14.63 -53.15 7.66
C GLN A 423 -15.32 -52.76 8.99
N ALA A 424 -14.53 -52.41 10.01
CA ALA A 424 -15.04 -51.97 11.31
C ALA A 424 -15.62 -50.54 11.27
N GLU A 425 -15.27 -49.74 10.26
CA GLU A 425 -15.70 -48.33 10.15
C GLU A 425 -16.90 -48.13 9.23
N LYS A 426 -17.31 -49.15 8.47
CA LYS A 426 -18.40 -49.02 7.47
C LYS A 426 -19.74 -48.57 8.06
N TYR A 427 -19.97 -48.76 9.36
CA TYR A 427 -21.16 -48.26 10.05
C TYR A 427 -21.29 -46.73 9.95
N LEU A 428 -20.17 -46.01 9.86
CA LEU A 428 -20.13 -44.54 9.77
C LEU A 428 -20.73 -44.02 8.45
N ILE A 429 -20.81 -44.83 7.40
CA ILE A 429 -21.44 -44.44 6.14
C ILE A 429 -22.94 -44.20 6.34
N GLU A 430 -23.59 -45.04 7.15
CA GLU A 430 -25.01 -44.93 7.48
C GLU A 430 -25.26 -43.78 8.46
N GLU A 431 -24.37 -43.60 9.46
CA GLU A 431 -24.47 -42.52 10.44
C GLU A 431 -24.28 -41.13 9.84
N ALA A 432 -23.37 -40.96 8.87
CA ALA A 432 -23.11 -39.68 8.21
C ALA A 432 -24.29 -39.12 7.41
N GLY A 433 -25.31 -39.95 7.14
CA GLY A 433 -26.57 -39.55 6.49
C GLY A 433 -27.73 -39.35 7.46
N SER A 434 -27.51 -39.54 8.76
CA SER A 434 -28.54 -39.40 9.79
C SER A 434 -28.57 -37.98 10.36
N GLU A 435 -29.76 -37.50 10.73
CA GLU A 435 -29.92 -36.17 11.37
C GLU A 435 -29.35 -36.10 12.80
N THR A 436 -28.81 -37.20 13.33
CA THR A 436 -28.36 -37.30 14.73
C THR A 436 -26.90 -36.89 14.94
N ARG A 437 -26.11 -36.73 13.87
CA ARG A 437 -24.67 -36.39 13.93
C ARG A 437 -24.41 -35.09 13.15
N GLU A 438 -23.99 -34.03 13.83
CA GLU A 438 -23.61 -32.75 13.21
C GLU A 438 -22.10 -32.60 12.94
N ASP A 439 -21.34 -33.61 13.34
CA ASP A 439 -19.87 -33.68 13.33
C ASP A 439 -19.33 -34.62 12.26
N LEU A 440 -20.17 -35.45 11.63
CA LEU A 440 -19.77 -36.44 10.63
C LEU A 440 -20.57 -36.24 9.34
N TRP A 441 -19.86 -36.00 8.24
CA TRP A 441 -20.47 -35.58 6.98
C TRP A 441 -19.98 -36.42 5.81
N LYS A 442 -20.89 -36.69 4.88
CA LYS A 442 -20.58 -37.29 3.59
C LYS A 442 -20.46 -36.21 2.53
N ILE A 443 -19.26 -36.03 2.01
CA ILE A 443 -18.93 -35.02 1.01
C ILE A 443 -18.73 -35.69 -0.36
N LYS A 444 -19.38 -35.15 -1.39
CA LYS A 444 -19.24 -35.60 -2.77
C LYS A 444 -19.02 -34.40 -3.69
N ALA A 445 -17.88 -34.35 -4.36
CA ALA A 445 -17.62 -33.30 -5.33
C ALA A 445 -18.51 -33.47 -6.57
N ILE A 446 -19.05 -32.36 -7.09
CA ILE A 446 -19.92 -32.37 -8.28
C ILE A 446 -19.13 -32.91 -9.49
N GLY A 447 -19.59 -34.03 -10.05
CA GLY A 447 -18.94 -34.69 -11.19
C GLY A 447 -17.84 -35.70 -10.83
N ASP A 448 -17.56 -35.91 -9.54
CA ASP A 448 -16.62 -36.93 -9.05
C ASP A 448 -17.40 -38.16 -8.55
N PRO A 449 -17.07 -39.39 -9.01
CA PRO A 449 -17.64 -40.60 -8.42
C PRO A 449 -17.17 -40.87 -6.98
N MET A 450 -16.10 -40.22 -6.53
CA MET A 450 -15.50 -40.46 -5.23
C MET A 450 -16.24 -39.72 -4.10
N GLU A 451 -16.58 -40.48 -3.07
CA GLU A 451 -17.25 -39.97 -1.86
C GLU A 451 -16.27 -40.00 -0.69
N PHE A 452 -16.33 -38.96 0.13
CA PHE A 452 -15.48 -38.78 1.30
C PHE A 452 -16.35 -38.73 2.56
N LEU A 453 -15.87 -39.35 3.65
CA LEU A 453 -16.38 -39.07 4.99
C LEU A 453 -15.45 -38.08 5.67
N THR A 454 -16.03 -37.03 6.25
CA THR A 454 -15.32 -35.98 6.98
C THR A 454 -15.85 -35.94 8.40
N LYS A 455 -14.96 -36.15 9.37
CA LYS A 455 -15.24 -36.03 10.79
C LYS A 455 -14.62 -34.75 11.33
N LEU A 456 -15.44 -33.88 11.90
CA LEU A 456 -14.99 -32.71 12.65
C LEU A 456 -14.36 -33.16 13.97
N ARG A 457 -13.20 -32.57 14.30
CA ARG A 457 -12.56 -32.81 15.60
C ARG A 457 -13.45 -32.26 16.71
N PRO A 458 -13.58 -32.97 17.85
CA PRO A 458 -14.33 -32.47 19.01
C PRO A 458 -13.92 -31.04 19.37
N PHE A 459 -14.90 -30.25 19.82
CA PHE A 459 -14.71 -28.84 20.22
C PHE A 459 -14.36 -27.85 19.08
N VAL A 460 -14.35 -28.25 17.80
CA VAL A 460 -13.95 -27.33 16.71
C VAL A 460 -14.82 -26.08 16.57
N ARG A 461 -16.13 -26.18 16.79
CA ARG A 461 -17.05 -25.04 16.59
C ARG A 461 -16.85 -23.99 17.68
N GLU A 462 -16.74 -24.43 18.92
CA GLU A 462 -16.45 -23.63 20.10
C GLU A 462 -15.04 -23.03 20.02
N PHE A 463 -14.05 -23.84 19.62
CA PHE A 463 -12.69 -23.39 19.35
C PHE A 463 -12.66 -22.20 18.38
N LEU A 464 -13.29 -22.34 17.21
CA LEU A 464 -13.32 -21.27 16.20
C LEU A 464 -14.05 -20.03 16.72
N LYS A 465 -15.16 -20.21 17.44
CA LYS A 465 -15.93 -19.11 18.04
C LYS A 465 -15.10 -18.33 19.06
N GLU A 466 -14.40 -19.00 19.95
CA GLU A 466 -13.57 -18.37 20.99
C GLU A 466 -12.28 -17.79 20.41
N ALA A 467 -11.59 -18.52 19.53
CA ALA A 467 -10.39 -18.03 18.86
C ALA A 467 -10.69 -16.75 18.06
N ASN A 468 -11.85 -16.64 17.42
CA ASN A 468 -12.25 -15.42 16.70
C ASN A 468 -12.32 -14.16 17.58
N GLN A 469 -12.48 -14.29 18.90
CA GLN A 469 -12.47 -13.13 19.79
C GLN A 469 -11.06 -12.53 19.94
N MET A 470 -10.03 -13.35 19.74
CA MET A 470 -8.63 -13.00 20.01
C MET A 470 -7.76 -12.98 18.74
N PHE A 471 -8.22 -13.61 17.65
CA PHE A 471 -7.42 -13.82 16.46
C PHE A 471 -8.21 -13.54 15.18
N THR A 472 -7.53 -12.93 14.21
CA THR A 472 -7.94 -12.92 12.80
C THR A 472 -7.41 -14.19 12.14
N MET A 473 -8.31 -15.09 11.70
CA MET A 473 -7.95 -16.45 11.32
C MET A 473 -7.74 -16.65 9.81
N TYR A 474 -6.78 -17.52 9.48
CA TYR A 474 -6.48 -18.03 8.14
C TYR A 474 -6.66 -19.56 8.13
N VAL A 475 -7.18 -20.09 7.02
CA VAL A 475 -7.00 -21.51 6.68
C VAL A 475 -5.75 -21.65 5.83
N TYR A 476 -4.90 -22.62 6.15
CA TYR A 476 -3.75 -22.97 5.32
C TYR A 476 -3.59 -24.49 5.20
N THR A 477 -4.16 -25.04 4.14
CA THR A 477 -4.18 -26.50 3.88
C THR A 477 -3.33 -26.90 2.67
N LYS A 478 -2.87 -28.15 2.66
CA LYS A 478 -2.33 -28.82 1.45
C LYS A 478 -3.41 -29.49 0.60
N GLY A 479 -4.68 -29.36 0.96
CA GLY A 479 -5.82 -29.73 0.14
C GLY A 479 -6.00 -28.81 -1.08
N SER A 480 -6.87 -29.22 -2.03
CA SER A 480 -7.28 -28.37 -3.15
C SER A 480 -8.24 -27.27 -2.70
N ARG A 481 -8.42 -26.24 -3.54
CA ARG A 481 -9.42 -25.18 -3.28
C ARG A 481 -10.85 -25.72 -3.20
N GLU A 482 -11.20 -26.66 -4.08
CA GLU A 482 -12.53 -27.27 -4.10
C GLU A 482 -12.80 -28.04 -2.80
N TYR A 483 -11.79 -28.76 -2.31
CA TYR A 483 -11.85 -29.45 -1.02
C TYR A 483 -12.00 -28.47 0.15
N ALA A 484 -11.13 -27.47 0.24
CA ALA A 484 -11.18 -26.47 1.31
C ALA A 484 -12.53 -25.74 1.33
N LYS A 485 -13.09 -25.43 0.15
CA LYS A 485 -14.42 -24.81 0.05
C LYS A 485 -15.52 -25.70 0.65
N GLN A 486 -15.53 -26.99 0.33
CA GLN A 486 -16.52 -27.94 0.86
C GLN A 486 -16.39 -28.09 2.38
N VAL A 487 -15.17 -28.16 2.90
CA VAL A 487 -14.94 -28.16 4.36
C VAL A 487 -15.45 -26.88 5.01
N LEU A 488 -15.17 -25.72 4.41
CA LEU A 488 -15.58 -24.42 4.97
C LEU A 488 -17.09 -24.22 4.92
N GLU A 489 -17.81 -24.84 3.98
CA GLU A 489 -19.27 -24.90 4.01
C GLU A 489 -19.81 -25.64 5.26
N LEU A 490 -19.02 -26.52 5.88
CA LEU A 490 -19.41 -27.24 7.10
C LEU A 490 -19.06 -26.47 8.40
N ILE A 491 -17.86 -25.87 8.45
CA ILE A 491 -17.34 -25.24 9.68
C ILE A 491 -17.52 -23.73 9.72
N ASP A 492 -17.65 -23.06 8.57
CA ASP A 492 -17.85 -21.62 8.46
C ASP A 492 -18.79 -21.23 7.28
N PRO A 493 -20.03 -21.75 7.24
CA PRO A 493 -20.95 -21.51 6.12
C PRO A 493 -21.30 -20.03 5.92
N LYS A 494 -21.21 -19.24 6.99
CA LYS A 494 -21.50 -17.80 7.00
C LYS A 494 -20.25 -16.94 6.76
N LYS A 495 -19.08 -17.55 6.57
CA LYS A 495 -17.79 -16.85 6.39
C LYS A 495 -17.46 -15.88 7.54
N LEU A 496 -17.81 -16.22 8.77
CA LEU A 496 -17.58 -15.41 9.97
C LEU A 496 -16.13 -15.45 10.45
N TYR A 497 -15.40 -16.52 10.14
CA TYR A 497 -14.08 -16.79 10.70
C TYR A 497 -12.97 -16.52 9.69
N PHE A 498 -13.12 -17.07 8.49
CA PHE A 498 -12.02 -17.11 7.52
C PHE A 498 -12.22 -16.18 6.33
N GLU A 499 -13.46 -15.79 6.00
CA GLU A 499 -13.78 -14.99 4.82
C GLU A 499 -13.14 -15.55 3.55
N ASP A 500 -12.20 -14.81 2.94
CA ASP A 500 -11.42 -15.22 1.77
C ASP A 500 -9.97 -15.58 2.14
N ARG A 501 -9.61 -15.62 3.43
CA ARG A 501 -8.27 -15.94 3.96
C ARG A 501 -7.99 -17.45 3.96
N VAL A 502 -8.11 -18.07 2.79
CA VAL A 502 -7.98 -19.52 2.62
C VAL A 502 -6.84 -19.80 1.67
N ILE A 503 -5.70 -20.27 2.18
CA ILE A 503 -4.51 -20.63 1.38
C ILE A 503 -4.51 -22.14 1.15
N THR A 504 -4.28 -22.56 -0.08
CA THR A 504 -4.34 -23.99 -0.46
C THR A 504 -3.07 -24.44 -1.18
N LYS A 505 -3.02 -25.70 -1.59
CA LYS A 505 -1.92 -26.20 -2.43
C LYS A 505 -1.78 -25.45 -3.76
N ASN A 506 -2.84 -24.79 -4.23
CA ASN A 506 -2.82 -24.01 -5.46
C ASN A 506 -1.85 -22.82 -5.35
N GLU A 507 -1.81 -22.14 -4.20
CA GLU A 507 -0.88 -21.03 -3.95
C GLU A 507 0.43 -21.49 -3.30
N SER A 508 0.40 -22.61 -2.58
CA SER A 508 1.54 -23.17 -1.85
C SER A 508 1.72 -24.66 -2.15
N PRO A 509 2.24 -25.03 -3.33
CA PRO A 509 2.34 -26.43 -3.76
C PRO A 509 3.44 -27.23 -3.03
N HIS A 510 4.43 -26.55 -2.45
CA HIS A 510 5.60 -27.19 -1.82
C HIS A 510 5.50 -27.19 -0.29
N MET A 511 6.32 -26.42 0.41
CA MET A 511 6.23 -26.22 1.86
C MET A 511 5.30 -25.04 2.20
N LYS A 512 4.72 -25.05 3.40
CA LYS A 512 3.93 -23.92 3.91
C LYS A 512 4.87 -22.79 4.35
N THR A 513 4.44 -21.54 4.18
CA THR A 513 5.23 -20.35 4.52
C THR A 513 4.35 -19.17 4.89
N LEU A 514 4.75 -18.37 5.89
CA LEU A 514 4.05 -17.15 6.26
C LEU A 514 4.20 -16.03 5.21
N ASP A 515 4.95 -16.23 4.13
CA ASP A 515 5.03 -15.29 3.00
C ASP A 515 3.68 -15.01 2.33
N LEU A 516 2.74 -15.96 2.40
CA LEU A 516 1.40 -15.81 1.83
C LEU A 516 0.39 -15.25 2.85
N VAL A 517 0.75 -15.15 4.12
CA VAL A 517 -0.09 -14.57 5.17
C VAL A 517 0.22 -13.08 5.24
N LEU A 518 -0.80 -12.22 5.12
CA LEU A 518 -0.60 -10.76 5.10
C LEU A 518 -0.54 -10.16 6.50
N ALA A 519 0.21 -10.79 7.41
CA ALA A 519 0.52 -10.32 8.76
C ALA A 519 2.02 -10.54 9.07
N GLU A 520 2.61 -9.70 9.92
CA GLU A 520 3.96 -9.88 10.46
C GLU A 520 4.02 -11.12 11.36
N GLU A 521 5.08 -11.90 11.19
CA GLU A 521 5.31 -13.15 11.93
C GLU A 521 5.30 -12.95 13.45
N ARG A 522 5.74 -11.78 13.94
CA ARG A 522 5.72 -11.45 15.38
C ARG A 522 4.32 -11.45 16.01
N GLY A 523 3.27 -11.38 15.19
CA GLY A 523 1.87 -11.41 15.63
C GLY A 523 1.09 -12.60 15.07
N VAL A 524 1.75 -13.63 14.54
CA VAL A 524 1.12 -14.80 13.91
C VAL A 524 1.43 -16.07 14.69
N VAL A 525 0.41 -16.80 15.12
CA VAL A 525 0.52 -18.15 15.67
C VAL A 525 0.02 -19.15 14.63
N ILE A 526 0.72 -20.28 14.47
CA ILE A 526 0.35 -21.37 13.58
C ILE A 526 -0.08 -22.57 14.43
N VAL A 527 -1.18 -23.23 14.07
CA VAL A 527 -1.59 -24.52 14.64
C VAL A 527 -1.69 -25.52 13.50
N ASP A 528 -0.85 -26.55 13.55
CA ASP A 528 -0.68 -27.55 12.50
C ASP A 528 -0.10 -28.82 13.13
N ASP A 529 -0.62 -29.99 12.77
CA ASP A 529 -0.15 -31.28 13.28
C ASP A 529 1.18 -31.76 12.64
N THR A 530 1.63 -31.09 11.57
CA THR A 530 2.81 -31.51 10.83
C THR A 530 3.90 -30.43 10.84
N ARG A 531 4.78 -30.48 11.85
CA ARG A 531 5.92 -29.56 11.99
C ARG A 531 6.85 -29.45 10.77
N THR A 532 7.02 -30.55 10.02
CA THR A 532 7.97 -30.59 8.89
C THR A 532 7.52 -29.79 7.67
N VAL A 533 6.24 -29.45 7.54
CA VAL A 533 5.76 -28.62 6.40
C VAL A 533 6.04 -27.13 6.58
N TRP A 534 6.53 -26.70 7.76
CA TRP A 534 6.89 -25.32 8.09
C TRP A 534 8.40 -25.19 8.38
N PRO A 535 9.29 -25.32 7.38
CA PRO A 535 10.73 -25.34 7.61
C PRO A 535 11.26 -24.03 8.22
N ASP A 536 10.74 -22.89 7.77
CA ASP A 536 11.26 -21.55 8.11
C ASP A 536 10.51 -20.86 9.26
N HIS A 537 9.36 -21.40 9.70
CA HIS A 537 8.43 -20.74 10.64
C HIS A 537 8.13 -21.59 11.89
N LYS A 538 9.06 -22.48 12.27
CA LYS A 538 8.87 -23.41 13.40
C LYS A 538 8.70 -22.72 14.76
N SER A 539 9.19 -21.50 14.90
CA SER A 539 9.06 -20.69 16.12
C SER A 539 7.67 -20.07 16.28
N ASN A 540 6.88 -20.01 15.21
CA ASN A 540 5.47 -19.58 15.24
C ASN A 540 4.50 -20.75 15.46
N LEU A 541 4.99 -21.99 15.43
CA LEU A 541 4.18 -23.20 15.39
C LEU A 541 3.89 -23.77 16.77
N VAL A 542 2.60 -23.87 17.08
CA VAL A 542 2.05 -24.73 18.12
C VAL A 542 1.77 -26.09 17.50
N ASP A 543 2.54 -27.09 17.93
CA ASP A 543 2.38 -28.48 17.49
C ASP A 543 1.16 -29.09 18.18
N ILE A 544 0.15 -29.47 17.41
CA ILE A 544 -1.05 -30.13 17.92
C ILE A 544 -0.98 -31.62 17.61
N SER A 545 -1.41 -32.45 18.55
CA SER A 545 -1.48 -33.90 18.30
C SER A 545 -2.34 -34.20 17.07
N LYS A 546 -1.84 -35.09 16.23
CA LYS A 546 -2.52 -35.53 15.01
C LYS A 546 -3.88 -36.14 15.34
N TYR A 547 -4.95 -35.55 14.80
CA TYR A 547 -6.30 -36.10 14.95
C TYR A 547 -6.50 -37.31 14.01
N SER A 548 -6.60 -38.50 14.61
CA SER A 548 -6.71 -39.76 13.88
C SER A 548 -8.03 -40.47 14.15
N TYR A 549 -9.14 -39.86 13.73
CA TYR A 549 -10.46 -40.50 13.85
C TYR A 549 -10.62 -41.79 13.04
N PHE A 550 -10.36 -41.74 11.73
CA PHE A 550 -10.40 -42.90 10.84
C PHE A 550 -9.08 -43.69 10.84
N ARG A 551 -9.12 -44.94 10.38
CA ARG A 551 -7.94 -45.79 10.21
C ARG A 551 -7.02 -45.26 9.11
N LEU A 552 -5.77 -44.98 9.47
CA LEU A 552 -4.72 -44.69 8.49
C LEU A 552 -4.06 -45.98 8.00
N LYS A 553 -3.67 -46.00 6.72
CA LYS A 553 -2.98 -47.15 6.12
C LYS A 553 -1.61 -47.35 6.76
N GLY A 554 -1.38 -48.52 7.35
CA GLY A 554 -0.13 -48.86 8.03
C GLY A 554 -0.05 -48.40 9.49
N GLN A 555 -1.15 -47.89 10.06
CA GLN A 555 -1.25 -47.56 11.48
C GLN A 555 -1.46 -48.83 12.31
N GLU A 556 -0.59 -49.07 13.30
CA GLU A 556 -0.71 -50.19 14.25
C GLU A 556 -1.71 -49.90 15.37
N SER A 557 -1.80 -48.65 15.84
CA SER A 557 -2.76 -48.25 16.87
C SER A 557 -4.20 -48.26 16.35
N MET A 558 -5.14 -48.55 17.24
CA MET A 558 -6.56 -48.51 16.94
C MET A 558 -7.01 -47.04 16.83
N PRO A 559 -7.74 -46.67 15.77
CA PRO A 559 -8.28 -45.31 15.61
C PRO A 559 -9.59 -45.15 16.40
N TYR A 560 -9.97 -43.90 16.70
CA TYR A 560 -11.17 -43.57 17.50
C TYR A 560 -12.47 -44.17 16.93
N SER A 561 -12.61 -44.20 15.60
CA SER A 561 -13.75 -44.77 14.89
C SER A 561 -14.01 -46.25 15.24
N GLU A 562 -12.95 -47.04 15.43
CA GLU A 562 -13.03 -48.47 15.71
C GLU A 562 -13.19 -48.75 17.21
N GLU A 563 -12.65 -47.87 18.06
CA GLU A 563 -12.89 -47.89 19.50
C GLU A 563 -14.29 -47.35 19.88
N LYS A 564 -14.95 -46.66 18.94
CA LYS A 564 -16.22 -45.95 19.15
C LYS A 564 -16.11 -44.89 20.26
N THR A 565 -14.97 -44.20 20.27
CA THR A 565 -14.63 -43.10 21.17
C THR A 565 -14.27 -41.86 20.35
N ASP A 566 -13.90 -40.76 21.01
CA ASP A 566 -13.34 -39.57 20.37
C ASP A 566 -12.50 -38.78 21.40
N GLU A 567 -11.87 -37.68 20.98
CA GLU A 567 -11.21 -36.76 21.90
C GLU A 567 -12.20 -36.09 22.87
N SER A 568 -11.71 -35.77 24.08
CA SER A 568 -12.49 -34.98 25.05
C SER A 568 -12.72 -33.56 24.55
N GLU A 569 -13.93 -33.02 24.74
CA GLU A 569 -14.20 -31.61 24.46
C GLU A 569 -13.57 -30.65 25.49
N SER A 570 -13.29 -31.11 26.72
CA SER A 570 -12.71 -30.26 27.77
C SER A 570 -11.18 -30.24 27.77
N ASP A 571 -10.56 -31.36 27.38
CA ASP A 571 -9.13 -31.61 27.54
C ASP A 571 -8.48 -32.29 26.32
N GLY A 572 -9.19 -32.32 25.19
CA GLY A 572 -8.66 -32.78 23.89
C GLY A 572 -7.72 -31.76 23.23
N GLY A 573 -7.27 -32.08 22.02
CA GLY A 573 -6.22 -31.29 21.35
C GLY A 573 -6.59 -29.82 21.17
N LEU A 574 -7.79 -29.54 20.65
CA LEU A 574 -8.24 -28.16 20.41
C LEU A 574 -8.53 -27.39 21.71
N ALA A 575 -9.02 -28.07 22.75
CA ALA A 575 -9.26 -27.44 24.05
C ALA A 575 -7.93 -26.99 24.69
N ASN A 576 -6.90 -27.83 24.63
CA ASN A 576 -5.57 -27.50 25.16
C ASN A 576 -4.89 -26.40 24.32
N VAL A 577 -5.01 -26.44 22.99
CA VAL A 577 -4.53 -25.35 22.14
C VAL A 577 -5.24 -24.03 22.45
N LEU A 578 -6.56 -24.04 22.67
CA LEU A 578 -7.27 -22.81 23.03
C LEU A 578 -6.80 -22.22 24.37
N LYS A 579 -6.54 -23.06 25.38
CA LYS A 579 -5.96 -22.64 26.67
C LYS A 579 -4.61 -21.91 26.43
N LEU A 580 -3.73 -22.49 25.62
CA LEU A 580 -2.45 -21.87 25.24
C LEU A 580 -2.64 -20.56 24.46
N LEU A 581 -3.54 -20.53 23.47
CA LEU A 581 -3.81 -19.33 22.67
C LEU A 581 -4.33 -18.17 23.52
N LYS A 582 -5.18 -18.44 24.53
CA LYS A 582 -5.63 -17.44 25.50
C LYS A 582 -4.48 -16.88 26.31
N GLU A 583 -3.56 -17.73 26.75
CA GLU A 583 -2.38 -17.30 27.52
C GLU A 583 -1.44 -16.44 26.68
N VAL A 584 -1.11 -16.88 25.46
CA VAL A 584 -0.30 -16.10 24.51
C VAL A 584 -0.92 -14.73 24.26
N HIS A 585 -2.23 -14.68 23.98
CA HIS A 585 -2.95 -13.43 23.76
C HIS A 585 -2.90 -12.51 24.99
N SER A 586 -3.19 -13.05 26.17
CA SER A 586 -3.14 -12.31 27.45
C SER A 586 -1.76 -11.70 27.71
N ARG A 587 -0.68 -12.49 27.58
CA ARG A 587 0.70 -12.00 27.77
C ARG A 587 1.09 -10.96 26.72
N PHE A 588 0.69 -11.17 25.46
CA PHE A 588 0.96 -10.23 24.37
C PHE A 588 0.31 -8.87 24.64
N PHE A 589 -0.93 -8.82 25.12
CA PHE A 589 -1.63 -7.55 25.35
C PHE A 589 -1.52 -6.99 26.78
N ARG A 590 -0.77 -7.62 27.69
CA ARG A 590 -0.63 -7.18 29.09
C ARG A 590 -0.13 -5.74 29.28
N VAL A 591 0.72 -5.25 28.37
CA VAL A 591 1.31 -3.90 28.41
C VAL A 591 1.15 -3.28 27.02
N GLU A 592 0.25 -2.30 26.88
CA GLU A 592 -0.13 -1.71 25.60
C GLU A 592 0.97 -0.81 24.99
N GLU A 593 1.81 -0.18 25.81
CA GLU A 593 2.85 0.76 25.37
C GLU A 593 4.03 0.07 24.65
N GLU A 594 4.13 -1.26 24.71
CA GLU A 594 5.25 -2.06 24.15
C GLU A 594 4.81 -3.00 23.02
N LEU A 595 3.59 -2.85 22.47
CA LEU A 595 3.07 -3.78 21.46
C LEU A 595 3.96 -3.94 20.22
N GLU A 596 4.78 -2.94 19.89
CA GLU A 596 5.70 -2.97 18.74
C GLU A 596 6.96 -3.82 18.97
N SER A 597 7.40 -3.97 20.22
CA SER A 597 8.57 -4.81 20.57
C SER A 597 8.20 -6.25 20.90
N LYS A 598 6.91 -6.55 21.08
CA LYS A 598 6.44 -7.90 21.41
C LYS A 598 6.40 -8.82 20.20
N ASP A 599 6.73 -10.08 20.48
CA ASP A 599 6.82 -11.16 19.50
C ASP A 599 6.24 -12.45 20.10
N VAL A 600 5.21 -13.00 19.44
CA VAL A 600 4.58 -14.27 19.86
C VAL A 600 5.55 -15.44 19.87
N ARG A 601 6.62 -15.41 19.07
CA ARG A 601 7.63 -16.48 19.02
C ARG A 601 8.40 -16.59 20.33
N SER A 602 8.75 -15.45 20.93
CA SER A 602 9.39 -15.40 22.24
C SER A 602 8.42 -15.87 23.33
N LEU A 603 7.16 -15.43 23.29
CA LEU A 603 6.14 -15.85 24.26
C LEU A 603 5.88 -17.36 24.22
N LEU A 604 5.80 -17.95 23.02
CA LEU A 604 5.62 -19.39 22.87
C LEU A 604 6.80 -20.18 23.46
N GLN A 605 8.03 -19.70 23.28
CA GLN A 605 9.21 -20.33 23.88
C GLN A 605 9.23 -20.21 25.40
N GLU A 606 8.85 -19.05 25.96
CA GLU A 606 8.75 -18.84 27.40
C GLU A 606 7.69 -19.76 28.04
N ILE A 607 6.50 -19.84 27.45
CA ILE A 607 5.42 -20.69 27.95
C ILE A 607 5.79 -22.18 27.85
N ASP A 608 6.40 -22.59 26.74
CA ASP A 608 6.88 -23.99 26.59
C ASP A 608 7.94 -24.32 27.64
N PHE A 609 8.83 -23.39 27.97
CA PHE A 609 9.82 -23.58 29.03
C PHE A 609 9.16 -23.75 30.42
N GLU A 610 8.20 -22.89 30.77
CA GLU A 610 7.47 -22.95 32.05
C GLU A 610 6.69 -24.27 32.21
N LEU A 611 5.99 -24.71 31.16
CA LEU A 611 5.23 -25.98 31.18
C LEU A 611 6.14 -27.20 31.34
N ASN A 612 7.37 -27.14 30.82
CA ASN A 612 8.34 -28.21 30.97
C ASN A 612 8.96 -28.22 32.37
N GLU A 613 9.20 -27.08 33.02
CA GLU A 613 9.70 -27.02 34.41
C GLU A 613 8.66 -27.56 35.42
N GLU A 614 7.39 -27.20 35.28
CA GLU A 614 6.30 -27.70 36.14
C GLU A 614 6.05 -29.22 35.99
N SER A 615 6.55 -29.85 34.93
CA SER A 615 6.42 -31.30 34.70
C SER A 615 7.56 -32.14 35.29
N VAL A 616 8.62 -31.48 35.77
CA VAL A 616 9.83 -32.11 36.35
C VAL A 616 9.85 -32.02 37.88
N GLU A 617 9.06 -31.11 38.48
CA GLU A 617 8.72 -31.10 39.91
C GLU A 617 7.53 -32.01 40.23
#